data_AF-A0A6G0XZT9-F1
#
_entry.id   AF-A0A6G0XZT9-F1
#
_cell.length_a   1.000
_cell.length_b   1.000
_cell.length_c   1.000
_cell.angle_alpha   90.00
_cell.angle_beta   90.00
_cell.angle_gamma   90.00
#
_symmetry.space_group_name_H-M   'P 1'
#
loop_
_entity.id
_entity.type
_entity.pdbx_description
1 polymer ?
#
loop_
_entity_poly.entity_id
_entity_poly.type
_entity_poly.pdbx_seq_one_letter_code
_entity_poly.pdbx_strand_id
1 'polypeptide(L)'
;MPAPNSQEQWTDIANKFYKKTNFPNCIGAVDGKHIRCVNPRNAGSIFFNYKKYFSIILMGVLDAEYCFTTIDVGAYGKEADSAVFKECPFGRKLYSEELNLPTPTCLPNTTDSPQPFVLVADEAFGLHKNLLRSYPGRGLDEKQKIFNYRLSRARRYVECAFGILSNKWRVLHTPILVEPDFTDCIVKACCILHNFVRRRDGYQFEDTFFNDLDDIQNYGNAGVRHEGVDVRDYFANYFVNAGSVPFQYR
;
A
#
# COMPACT_ATOMS: atom_id res chain seq x y z
N MET A 1 -2.49 -10.23 12.84
CA MET A 1 -1.03 -10.15 12.62
C MET A 1 -0.51 -9.02 13.50
N PRO A 2 0.64 -9.15 14.18
CA PRO A 2 1.08 -8.08 15.06
C PRO A 2 1.49 -6.87 14.19
N ALA A 3 0.72 -5.79 14.28
CA ALA A 3 1.09 -4.51 13.69
C ALA A 3 2.38 -4.01 14.37
N PRO A 4 3.28 -3.33 13.65
CA PRO A 4 4.45 -2.73 14.26
C PRO A 4 4.03 -1.76 15.37
N ASN A 5 4.65 -1.90 16.54
CA ASN A 5 4.28 -1.16 17.75
C ASN A 5 5.44 -0.39 18.38
N SER A 6 6.66 -0.53 17.84
CA SER A 6 7.84 0.21 18.27
C SER A 6 8.47 0.98 17.13
N GLN A 7 9.16 2.08 17.47
CA GLN A 7 9.94 2.86 16.51
C GLN A 7 11.02 2.01 15.84
N GLU A 8 11.64 1.08 16.59
CA GLU A 8 12.64 0.16 16.05
C GLU A 8 12.08 -0.73 14.92
N GLN A 9 10.87 -1.27 15.08
CA GLN A 9 10.23 -2.08 14.03
C GLN A 9 9.92 -1.25 12.79
N TRP A 10 9.45 -0.02 12.95
CA TRP A 10 9.23 0.89 11.82
C TRP A 10 10.55 1.22 11.10
N THR A 11 11.61 1.47 11.85
CA THR A 11 12.95 1.72 11.30
C THR A 11 13.51 0.49 10.57
N ASP A 12 13.31 -0.73 11.07
CA ASP A 12 13.71 -1.96 10.37
C ASP A 12 13.00 -2.10 9.02
N ILE A 13 11.68 -1.88 8.99
CA ILE A 13 10.89 -1.91 7.74
C ILE A 13 11.42 -0.86 6.76
N ALA A 14 11.67 0.37 7.23
CA ALA A 14 12.23 1.45 6.42
C ALA A 14 13.60 1.11 5.84
N ASN A 15 14.47 0.49 6.63
CA ASN A 15 15.78 0.04 6.17
C ASN A 15 15.67 -1.05 5.10
N LYS A 16 14.72 -1.99 5.25
CA LYS A 16 14.47 -3.04 4.26
C LYS A 16 13.92 -2.47 2.95
N PHE A 17 12.99 -1.51 3.01
CA PHE A 17 12.53 -0.80 1.82
C PHE A 17 13.69 -0.07 1.14
N TYR A 18 14.48 0.71 1.89
CA TYR A 18 15.60 1.44 1.32
C TYR A 18 16.61 0.49 0.63
N LYS A 19 16.95 -0.63 1.25
CA LYS A 19 17.85 -1.63 0.65
C LYS A 19 17.31 -2.22 -0.65
N LYS A 20 15.99 -2.45 -0.73
CA LYS A 20 15.36 -3.16 -1.86
C LYS A 20 14.86 -2.26 -2.98
N THR A 21 14.48 -1.03 -2.65
CA THR A 21 13.79 -0.10 -3.58
C THR A 21 14.50 1.24 -3.70
N ASN A 22 15.47 1.51 -2.82
CA ASN A 22 16.12 2.80 -2.65
C ASN A 22 15.14 3.94 -2.28
N PHE A 23 13.97 3.60 -1.74
CA PHE A 23 13.03 4.56 -1.19
C PHE A 23 13.28 4.70 0.32
N PRO A 24 13.89 5.81 0.79
CA PRO A 24 14.23 5.98 2.20
C PRO A 24 12.97 6.25 3.04
N ASN A 25 13.04 5.98 4.34
CA ASN A 25 11.95 6.24 5.29
C ASN A 25 10.58 5.62 4.92
N CYS A 26 10.53 4.66 3.98
CA CYS A 26 9.30 4.01 3.57
C CYS A 26 8.94 2.88 4.54
N ILE A 27 7.84 3.02 5.26
CA ILE A 27 7.41 2.06 6.30
C ILE A 27 6.36 1.05 5.83
N GLY A 28 6.03 1.08 4.55
CA GLY A 28 5.06 0.18 3.97
C GLY A 28 4.46 0.68 2.67
N ALA A 29 3.90 -0.25 1.91
CA ALA A 29 3.04 0.05 0.79
C ALA A 29 1.61 -0.35 1.13
N VAL A 30 0.65 0.52 0.82
CA VAL A 30 -0.78 0.29 1.05
C VAL A 30 -1.53 0.16 -0.27
N ASP A 31 -2.47 -0.78 -0.31
CA ASP A 31 -3.40 -0.93 -1.41
C ASP A 31 -4.65 -1.70 -0.97
N GLY A 32 -5.74 -1.52 -1.72
CA GLY A 32 -6.97 -2.27 -1.59
C GLY A 32 -7.04 -3.43 -2.57
N LYS A 33 -7.62 -4.56 -2.14
CA LYS A 33 -7.93 -5.69 -3.01
C LYS A 33 -9.40 -6.07 -2.89
N HIS A 34 -10.11 -6.05 -4.01
CA HIS A 34 -11.44 -6.63 -4.11
C HIS A 34 -11.37 -8.17 -4.04
N ILE A 35 -12.04 -8.74 -3.04
CA ILE A 35 -12.28 -10.18 -2.91
C ILE A 35 -13.68 -10.49 -3.40
N ARG A 36 -13.79 -11.32 -4.44
CA ARG A 36 -15.07 -11.71 -5.02
C ARG A 36 -15.89 -12.49 -4.00
N CYS A 37 -17.13 -12.10 -3.79
CA CYS A 37 -18.08 -12.81 -2.94
C CYS A 37 -19.43 -12.98 -3.66
N VAL A 38 -20.30 -13.82 -3.11
CA VAL A 38 -21.70 -13.88 -3.55
C VAL A 38 -22.42 -12.57 -3.24
N ASN A 39 -23.49 -12.29 -3.99
CA ASN A 39 -24.40 -11.21 -3.65
C ASN A 39 -25.15 -11.57 -2.35
N PRO A 40 -24.98 -10.82 -1.25
CA PRO A 40 -25.69 -11.11 -0.02
C PRO A 40 -27.17 -10.77 -0.18
N ARG A 41 -28.04 -11.55 0.47
CA ARG A 41 -29.48 -11.33 0.39
C ARG A 41 -29.82 -9.93 0.92
N ASN A 42 -30.69 -9.21 0.20
CA ASN A 42 -31.16 -7.87 0.57
C ASN A 42 -30.08 -6.77 0.67
N ALA A 43 -28.86 -6.99 0.14
CA ALA A 43 -27.78 -6.01 0.21
C ALA A 43 -27.80 -4.94 -0.90
N GLY A 44 -28.72 -5.05 -1.87
CA GLY A 44 -28.79 -4.13 -3.00
C GLY A 44 -27.49 -4.11 -3.80
N SER A 45 -26.90 -2.94 -3.97
CA SER A 45 -25.66 -2.73 -4.74
C SER A 45 -24.44 -2.32 -3.90
N ILE A 46 -24.52 -2.40 -2.57
CA ILE A 46 -23.41 -1.93 -1.70
C ILE A 46 -22.13 -2.75 -1.91
N PHE A 47 -22.24 -4.04 -2.19
CA PHE A 47 -21.09 -4.89 -2.51
C PHE A 47 -20.70 -4.86 -4.00
N PHE A 48 -21.49 -4.20 -4.85
CA PHE A 48 -21.27 -4.19 -6.30
C PHE A 48 -20.25 -3.11 -6.69
N ASN A 49 -19.10 -3.54 -7.19
CA ASN A 49 -17.98 -2.66 -7.50
C ASN A 49 -18.00 -2.13 -8.94
N TYR A 50 -17.06 -1.24 -9.25
CA TYR A 50 -16.90 -0.65 -10.58
C TYR A 50 -16.50 -1.68 -11.65
N LYS A 51 -15.84 -2.79 -11.26
CA LYS A 51 -15.48 -3.93 -12.11
C LYS A 51 -16.65 -4.89 -12.38
N LYS A 52 -17.89 -4.51 -12.02
CA LYS A 52 -19.14 -5.22 -12.31
C LYS A 52 -19.26 -6.59 -11.63
N TYR A 53 -18.73 -6.76 -10.42
CA TYR A 53 -18.96 -7.93 -9.59
C TYR A 53 -19.15 -7.58 -8.10
N PHE A 54 -19.69 -8.52 -7.33
CA PHE A 54 -19.85 -8.37 -5.88
C PHE A 54 -18.55 -8.68 -5.15
N SER A 55 -18.15 -7.82 -4.23
CA SER A 55 -16.90 -7.98 -3.49
C SER A 55 -16.93 -7.32 -2.12
N ILE A 56 -16.05 -7.82 -1.25
CA ILE A 56 -15.56 -7.10 -0.07
C ILE A 56 -14.14 -6.60 -0.35
N ILE A 57 -13.72 -5.56 0.34
CA ILE A 57 -12.37 -5.00 0.22
C ILE A 57 -11.48 -5.55 1.34
N LEU A 58 -10.31 -6.06 0.95
CA LEU A 58 -9.15 -6.31 1.80
C LEU A 58 -8.21 -5.10 1.65
N MET A 59 -8.13 -4.26 2.67
CA MET A 59 -7.13 -3.20 2.78
C MET A 59 -5.88 -3.77 3.44
N GLY A 60 -4.73 -3.67 2.78
CA GLY A 60 -3.47 -4.24 3.28
C GLY A 60 -2.35 -3.21 3.32
N VAL A 61 -1.57 -3.21 4.40
CA VAL A 61 -0.25 -2.55 4.43
C VAL A 61 0.81 -3.63 4.51
N LEU A 62 1.83 -3.52 3.66
CA LEU A 62 2.86 -4.53 3.50
C LEU A 62 4.26 -3.98 3.61
N ASP A 63 5.16 -4.81 4.14
CA ASP A 63 6.59 -4.54 4.20
C ASP A 63 7.33 -4.95 2.91
N ALA A 64 8.63 -4.66 2.87
CA ALA A 64 9.51 -5.02 1.76
C ALA A 64 9.86 -6.53 1.70
N GLU A 65 9.21 -7.38 2.50
CA GLU A 65 9.35 -8.84 2.51
C GLU A 65 8.07 -9.55 2.04
N TYR A 66 7.11 -8.77 1.52
CA TYR A 66 5.77 -9.19 1.12
C TYR A 66 4.93 -9.71 2.29
N CYS A 67 5.26 -9.33 3.53
CA CYS A 67 4.45 -9.66 4.69
C CYS A 67 3.47 -8.52 4.96
N PHE A 68 2.24 -8.89 5.32
CA PHE A 68 1.24 -7.95 5.79
C PHE A 68 1.60 -7.47 7.20
N THR A 69 1.79 -6.17 7.37
CA THR A 69 1.99 -5.55 8.68
C THR A 69 0.65 -5.27 9.34
N THR A 70 -0.34 -4.85 8.56
CA THR A 70 -1.73 -4.72 8.99
C THR A 70 -2.69 -5.09 7.86
N ILE A 71 -3.89 -5.54 8.23
CA ILE A 71 -5.00 -5.75 7.31
C ILE A 71 -6.29 -5.23 7.94
N ASP A 72 -7.21 -4.80 7.09
CA ASP A 72 -8.61 -4.57 7.43
C ASP A 72 -9.47 -5.17 6.32
N VAL A 73 -10.52 -5.90 6.68
CA VAL A 73 -11.29 -6.72 5.75
C VAL A 73 -12.77 -6.57 6.05
N GLY A 74 -13.57 -6.45 4.98
CA GLY A 74 -15.03 -6.46 5.08
C GLY A 74 -15.70 -5.18 4.60
N ALA A 75 -14.94 -4.15 4.24
CA ALA A 75 -15.51 -2.95 3.65
C ALA A 75 -16.25 -3.26 2.33
N TYR A 76 -17.29 -2.49 2.04
CA TYR A 76 -18.19 -2.77 0.92
C TYR A 76 -17.52 -2.53 -0.43
N GLY A 77 -17.74 -3.42 -1.41
CA GLY A 77 -17.12 -3.33 -2.72
C GLY A 77 -17.43 -2.07 -3.54
N LYS A 78 -18.46 -1.30 -3.18
CA LYS A 78 -18.76 0.00 -3.80
C LYS A 78 -17.85 1.13 -3.29
N GLU A 79 -17.26 0.97 -2.12
CA GLU A 79 -16.43 2.01 -1.50
C GLU A 79 -15.10 2.19 -2.24
N ALA A 80 -14.57 3.41 -2.21
CA ALA A 80 -13.25 3.72 -2.75
C ALA A 80 -12.17 3.46 -1.70
N ASP A 81 -10.97 3.05 -2.14
CA ASP A 81 -9.86 2.70 -1.25
C ASP A 81 -9.48 3.82 -0.28
N SER A 82 -9.55 5.09 -0.70
CA SER A 82 -9.32 6.22 0.19
C SER A 82 -10.35 6.38 1.31
N ALA A 83 -11.61 6.01 1.06
CA ALA A 83 -12.65 6.06 2.09
C ALA A 83 -12.44 4.92 3.09
N VAL A 84 -12.24 3.70 2.58
CA VAL A 84 -11.96 2.52 3.40
C VAL A 84 -10.74 2.74 4.29
N PHE A 85 -9.65 3.26 3.72
CA PHE A 85 -8.43 3.49 4.48
C PHE A 85 -8.60 4.53 5.58
N LYS A 86 -9.36 5.60 5.38
CA LYS A 86 -9.62 6.61 6.41
C LYS A 86 -10.35 6.05 7.62
N GLU A 87 -11.27 5.13 7.41
CA GLU A 87 -12.09 4.56 8.49
C GLU A 87 -11.44 3.33 9.14
N CYS A 88 -10.57 2.62 8.41
CA CYS A 88 -9.91 1.44 8.94
C CYS A 88 -9.06 1.77 10.20
N PRO A 89 -8.90 0.83 11.15
CA PRO A 89 -8.20 1.10 12.41
C PRO A 89 -6.77 1.64 12.23
N PHE A 90 -6.07 1.19 11.19
CA PHE A 90 -4.71 1.62 10.91
C PHE A 90 -4.67 3.04 10.33
N GLY A 91 -5.51 3.35 9.35
CA GLY A 91 -5.54 4.68 8.76
C GLY A 91 -6.04 5.74 9.73
N ARG A 92 -7.00 5.42 10.61
CA ARG A 92 -7.38 6.31 11.72
C ARG A 92 -6.18 6.69 12.58
N LYS A 93 -5.38 5.70 13.01
CA LYS A 93 -4.15 5.94 13.78
C LYS A 93 -3.08 6.71 12.99
N LEU A 94 -2.98 6.49 11.68
CA LEU A 94 -2.05 7.24 10.84
C LEU A 94 -2.43 8.73 10.79
N TYR A 95 -3.72 9.02 10.59
CA TYR A 95 -4.23 10.38 10.47
C TYR A 95 -4.36 11.11 11.81
N SER A 96 -4.48 10.38 12.93
CA SER A 96 -4.44 10.94 14.29
C SER A 96 -3.05 10.92 14.93
N GLU A 97 -2.01 10.49 14.21
CA GLU A 97 -0.60 10.47 14.66
C GLU A 97 -0.34 9.52 15.86
N GLU A 98 -1.12 8.44 15.96
CA GLU A 98 -1.07 7.44 17.05
C GLU A 98 -0.27 6.16 16.72
N LEU A 99 0.38 6.09 15.55
CA LEU A 99 1.14 4.90 15.12
C LEU A 99 2.52 4.75 15.79
N ASN A 100 2.91 5.66 16.69
CA ASN A 100 4.24 5.69 17.31
C ASN A 100 5.37 5.59 16.27
N LEU A 101 5.24 6.38 15.20
CA LEU A 101 6.26 6.45 14.16
C LEU A 101 7.57 7.02 14.73
N PRO A 102 8.74 6.62 14.21
CA PRO A 102 10.00 7.22 14.63
C PRO A 102 10.01 8.71 14.32
N THR A 103 10.78 9.47 15.10
CA THR A 103 10.99 10.90 14.84
C THR A 103 11.54 11.10 13.42
N PRO A 104 11.13 12.16 12.70
CA PRO A 104 11.67 12.46 11.38
C PRO A 104 13.21 12.44 11.35
N THR A 105 13.78 11.84 10.30
CA THR A 105 15.23 11.70 10.11
C THR A 105 15.66 12.26 8.77
N CYS A 106 16.89 12.78 8.69
CA CYS A 106 17.47 13.18 7.40
C CYS A 106 17.52 11.98 6.46
N LEU A 107 17.17 12.21 5.20
CA LEU A 107 17.34 11.18 4.17
C LEU A 107 18.84 10.90 3.96
N PRO A 108 19.22 9.71 3.45
CA PRO A 108 20.61 9.39 3.18
C PRO A 108 21.28 10.49 2.34
N ASN A 109 22.53 10.85 2.64
CA ASN A 109 23.26 11.91 1.93
C ASN A 109 22.66 13.33 2.08
N THR A 110 21.82 13.59 3.09
CA THR A 110 21.35 14.94 3.45
C THR A 110 21.64 15.24 4.93
N THR A 111 21.77 16.53 5.29
CA THR A 111 22.22 16.95 6.64
C THR A 111 21.19 17.73 7.45
N ASP A 112 20.43 18.65 6.84
CA ASP A 112 19.71 19.69 7.60
C ASP A 112 18.20 19.75 7.35
N SER A 113 17.60 18.65 6.88
CA SER A 113 16.16 18.61 6.61
C SER A 113 15.59 17.22 6.89
N PRO A 114 15.20 16.95 8.15
CA PRO A 114 14.62 15.68 8.53
C PRO A 114 13.25 15.48 7.89
N GLN A 115 12.99 14.27 7.41
CA GLN A 115 11.75 13.91 6.73
C GLN A 115 11.00 12.83 7.50
N PRO A 116 9.65 12.85 7.47
CA PRO A 116 8.85 11.86 8.16
C PRO A 116 9.02 10.47 7.54
N PHE A 117 8.63 9.46 8.32
CA PHE A 117 8.40 8.11 7.81
C PHE A 117 7.07 8.06 7.06
N VAL A 118 7.07 7.45 5.88
CA VAL A 118 5.97 7.52 4.93
C VAL A 118 5.52 6.15 4.46
N LEU A 119 4.22 6.00 4.24
CA LEU A 119 3.66 4.93 3.44
C LEU A 119 3.57 5.36 1.98
N VAL A 120 3.66 4.41 1.06
CA VAL A 120 3.40 4.63 -0.37
C VAL A 120 2.08 4.01 -0.78
N ALA A 121 1.31 4.72 -1.60
CA ALA A 121 -0.04 4.35 -1.99
C ALA A 121 -0.31 4.69 -3.46
N ASP A 122 -1.39 4.14 -4.02
CA ASP A 122 -1.81 4.50 -5.37
C ASP A 122 -2.40 5.92 -5.43
N GLU A 123 -2.77 6.35 -6.64
CA GLU A 123 -3.35 7.66 -6.86
C GLU A 123 -4.73 7.84 -6.19
N ALA A 124 -5.46 6.76 -5.91
CA ALA A 124 -6.78 6.80 -5.30
C ALA A 124 -6.75 7.21 -3.82
N PHE A 125 -5.60 7.13 -3.14
CA PHE A 125 -5.42 7.57 -1.75
C PHE A 125 -5.26 9.08 -1.61
N GLY A 126 -5.64 9.63 -0.45
CA GLY A 126 -5.42 11.04 -0.13
C GLY A 126 -3.97 11.31 0.26
N LEU A 127 -3.37 12.37 -0.28
CA LEU A 127 -1.99 12.77 0.06
C LEU A 127 -1.91 13.25 1.52
N HIS A 128 -0.94 12.75 2.27
CA HIS A 128 -0.68 13.09 3.66
C HIS A 128 0.82 13.15 3.95
N LYS A 129 1.23 13.83 5.03
CA LYS A 129 2.65 13.91 5.43
C LYS A 129 3.31 12.55 5.66
N ASN A 130 2.50 11.52 6.01
CA ASN A 130 2.92 10.13 6.18
C ASN A 130 2.34 9.17 5.12
N LEU A 131 1.70 9.67 4.05
CA LEU A 131 1.13 8.86 2.97
C LEU A 131 1.35 9.54 1.62
N LEU A 132 2.29 9.00 0.84
CA LEU A 132 2.66 9.53 -0.46
C LEU A 132 1.95 8.77 -1.58
N ARG A 133 1.52 9.51 -2.59
CA ARG A 133 1.03 8.99 -3.88
C ARG A 133 1.74 9.68 -5.03
N SER A 134 1.62 9.12 -6.22
CA SER A 134 2.16 9.69 -7.46
C SER A 134 1.72 11.14 -7.69
N TYR A 135 2.51 11.88 -8.49
CA TYR A 135 2.02 13.08 -9.15
C TYR A 135 0.97 12.68 -10.19
N PRO A 136 -0.25 13.27 -10.12
CA PRO A 136 -1.30 12.98 -11.07
C PRO A 136 -1.07 13.69 -12.41
N GLY A 137 -1.64 13.16 -13.49
CA GLY A 137 -1.68 13.81 -14.81
C GLY A 137 -0.61 13.35 -15.81
N ARG A 138 -0.73 13.82 -17.06
CA ARG A 138 0.08 13.36 -18.21
C ARG A 138 1.26 14.28 -18.58
N GLY A 139 1.24 15.54 -18.13
CA GLY A 139 2.26 16.55 -18.43
C GLY A 139 3.37 16.63 -17.38
N LEU A 140 3.82 15.49 -16.86
CA LEU A 140 4.78 15.45 -15.76
C LEU A 140 6.18 15.87 -16.22
N ASP A 141 6.84 16.70 -15.42
CA ASP A 141 8.26 17.02 -15.59
C ASP A 141 9.14 15.79 -15.26
N GLU A 142 10.43 15.85 -15.59
CA GLU A 142 11.36 14.74 -15.37
C GLU A 142 11.46 14.35 -13.89
N LYS A 143 11.47 15.33 -12.99
CA LYS A 143 11.54 15.11 -11.55
C LYS A 143 10.30 14.34 -11.05
N GLN A 144 9.12 14.73 -11.49
CA GLN A 144 7.85 14.08 -11.16
C GLN A 144 7.79 12.66 -11.73
N LYS A 145 8.30 12.45 -12.96
CA LYS A 145 8.41 11.12 -13.56
C LYS A 145 9.34 10.22 -12.76
N ILE A 146 10.52 10.71 -12.38
CA ILE A 146 11.48 9.98 -11.54
C ILE A 146 10.82 9.63 -10.20
N PHE A 147 10.16 10.59 -9.54
CA PHE A 147 9.43 10.31 -8.31
C PHE A 147 8.36 9.21 -8.50
N ASN A 148 7.52 9.32 -9.52
CA ASN A 148 6.48 8.32 -9.80
C ASN A 148 7.07 6.93 -10.07
N TYR A 149 8.18 6.85 -10.79
CA TYR A 149 8.90 5.60 -11.03
C TYR A 149 9.41 5.00 -9.71
N ARG A 150 10.04 5.81 -8.85
CA ARG A 150 10.57 5.39 -7.55
C ARG A 150 9.46 4.93 -6.60
N LEU A 151 8.35 5.67 -6.56
CA LEU A 151 7.16 5.32 -5.79
C LEU A 151 6.56 4.00 -6.29
N SER A 152 6.41 3.83 -7.61
CA SER A 152 5.88 2.59 -8.21
C SER A 152 6.73 1.37 -7.85
N ARG A 153 8.06 1.51 -7.83
CA ARG A 153 8.97 0.44 -7.37
C ARG A 153 8.74 0.03 -5.92
N ALA A 154 8.44 0.98 -5.04
CA ALA A 154 8.11 0.68 -3.64
C ALA A 154 6.71 0.06 -3.52
N ARG A 155 5.74 0.59 -4.25
CA ARG A 155 4.35 0.10 -4.32
C ARG A 155 4.23 -1.33 -4.81
N ARG A 156 5.11 -1.75 -5.73
CA ARG A 156 5.12 -3.11 -6.27
C ARG A 156 5.09 -4.22 -5.20
N TYR A 157 5.59 -3.95 -3.99
CA TYR A 157 5.54 -4.92 -2.89
C TYR A 157 4.12 -5.27 -2.44
N VAL A 158 3.19 -4.31 -2.37
CA VAL A 158 1.80 -4.63 -2.04
C VAL A 158 1.10 -5.38 -3.17
N GLU A 159 1.32 -4.95 -4.42
CA GLU A 159 0.74 -5.59 -5.61
C GLU A 159 1.18 -7.05 -5.74
N CYS A 160 2.50 -7.31 -5.72
CA CYS A 160 3.04 -8.66 -5.82
C CYS A 160 2.53 -9.55 -4.68
N ALA A 161 2.48 -9.03 -3.45
CA ALA A 161 2.00 -9.82 -2.32
C ALA A 161 0.53 -10.22 -2.44
N PHE A 162 -0.33 -9.35 -2.97
CA PHE A 162 -1.70 -9.71 -3.30
C PHE A 162 -1.78 -10.78 -4.40
N GLY A 163 -0.88 -10.73 -5.38
CA GLY A 163 -0.70 -11.79 -6.38
C GLY A 163 -0.29 -13.12 -5.75
N ILE A 164 0.78 -13.13 -4.94
CA ILE A 164 1.29 -14.31 -4.22
C ILE A 164 0.19 -14.91 -3.33
N LEU A 165 -0.52 -14.06 -2.57
CA LEU A 165 -1.63 -14.46 -1.72
C LEU A 165 -2.71 -15.20 -2.52
N SER A 166 -3.14 -14.62 -3.64
CA SER A 166 -4.21 -15.19 -4.48
C SER A 166 -3.78 -16.50 -5.15
N ASN A 167 -2.53 -16.58 -5.60
CA ASN A 167 -2.00 -17.77 -6.27
C ASN A 167 -1.77 -18.93 -5.32
N LYS A 168 -1.31 -18.66 -4.10
CA LYS A 168 -1.15 -19.69 -3.06
C LYS A 168 -2.51 -20.14 -2.52
N TRP A 169 -3.43 -19.21 -2.27
CA TRP A 169 -4.77 -19.48 -1.76
C TRP A 169 -5.82 -19.31 -2.86
N ARG A 170 -5.92 -20.32 -3.72
CA ARG A 170 -6.78 -20.30 -4.92
C ARG A 170 -8.26 -20.01 -4.65
N VAL A 171 -8.73 -20.15 -3.41
CA VAL A 171 -10.07 -19.72 -2.99
C VAL A 171 -10.35 -18.25 -3.33
N LEU A 172 -9.31 -17.41 -3.40
CA LEU A 172 -9.42 -15.98 -3.72
C LEU A 172 -9.59 -15.68 -5.22
N HIS A 173 -9.42 -16.67 -6.11
CA HIS A 173 -9.57 -16.51 -7.56
C HIS A 173 -11.02 -16.56 -8.04
N THR A 174 -11.90 -17.20 -7.27
CA THR A 174 -13.32 -17.36 -7.60
C THR A 174 -14.19 -16.67 -6.56
N PRO A 175 -15.46 -16.35 -6.88
CA PRO A 175 -16.40 -15.87 -5.88
C PRO A 175 -16.49 -16.84 -4.71
N ILE A 176 -16.27 -16.34 -3.49
CA ILE A 176 -16.43 -17.13 -2.28
C ILE A 176 -17.93 -17.27 -2.00
N LEU A 177 -18.40 -18.53 -1.94
CA LEU A 177 -19.82 -18.89 -1.89
C LEU A 177 -20.37 -18.94 -0.47
N VAL A 178 -20.04 -17.93 0.35
CA VAL A 178 -20.48 -17.79 1.74
C VAL A 178 -20.87 -16.35 2.03
N GLU A 179 -21.58 -16.11 3.14
CA GLU A 179 -21.94 -14.75 3.55
C GLU A 179 -20.70 -13.86 3.79
N PRO A 180 -20.79 -12.53 3.61
CA PRO A 180 -19.65 -11.62 3.72
C PRO A 180 -18.85 -11.74 5.02
N ASP A 181 -19.53 -11.92 6.15
CA ASP A 181 -18.88 -12.05 7.47
C ASP A 181 -17.98 -13.29 7.55
N PHE A 182 -18.39 -14.38 6.90
CA PHE A 182 -17.56 -15.59 6.85
C PHE A 182 -16.48 -15.48 5.76
N THR A 183 -16.75 -14.74 4.68
CA THR A 183 -15.74 -14.38 3.67
C THR A 183 -14.60 -13.60 4.33
N ASP A 184 -14.90 -12.66 5.20
CA ASP A 184 -13.92 -11.91 6.00
C ASP A 184 -13.01 -12.85 6.82
N CYS A 185 -13.60 -13.84 7.52
CA CYS A 185 -12.84 -14.83 8.28
C CYS A 185 -11.87 -15.63 7.39
N ILE A 186 -12.32 -16.07 6.21
CA ILE A 186 -11.49 -16.81 5.24
C ILE A 186 -10.32 -15.94 4.77
N VAL A 187 -10.58 -14.68 4.41
CA VAL A 187 -9.55 -13.74 3.91
C VAL A 187 -8.52 -13.44 4.99
N LYS A 188 -8.95 -13.19 6.24
CA LYS A 188 -8.05 -13.02 7.40
C LYS A 188 -7.17 -14.24 7.62
N ALA A 189 -7.73 -15.45 7.54
CA ALA A 189 -6.98 -16.69 7.66
C ALA A 189 -5.92 -16.82 6.54
N CYS A 190 -6.29 -16.54 5.28
CA CYS A 190 -5.35 -16.54 4.16
C CYS A 190 -4.17 -15.58 4.39
N CYS A 191 -4.42 -14.36 4.89
CA CYS A 191 -3.37 -13.38 5.17
C CYS A 191 -2.43 -13.84 6.30
N ILE A 192 -2.98 -14.43 7.36
CA ILE A 192 -2.19 -14.99 8.48
C ILE A 192 -1.30 -16.14 7.99
N LEU A 193 -1.89 -17.07 7.24
CA LEU A 193 -1.15 -18.21 6.69
C LEU A 193 -0.10 -17.76 5.66
N HIS A 194 -0.40 -16.74 4.87
CA HIS A 194 0.58 -16.11 3.98
C HIS A 194 1.79 -15.63 4.75
N ASN A 195 1.61 -14.81 5.79
CA ASN A 195 2.73 -14.34 6.61
C ASN A 195 3.51 -15.49 7.28
N PHE A 196 2.81 -16.51 7.77
CA PHE A 196 3.46 -17.70 8.34
C PHE A 196 4.37 -18.39 7.31
N VAL A 197 3.85 -18.66 6.12
CA VAL A 197 4.58 -19.31 5.03
C VAL A 197 5.74 -18.43 4.56
N ARG A 198 5.54 -17.12 4.40
CA ARG A 198 6.59 -16.16 4.01
C ARG A 198 7.77 -16.17 4.98
N ARG A 199 7.48 -16.19 6.29
CA ARG A 199 8.52 -16.20 7.33
C ARG A 199 9.24 -17.54 7.43
N ARG A 200 8.53 -18.65 7.18
CA ARG A 200 9.09 -20.01 7.23
C ARG A 200 9.94 -20.33 5.99
N ASP A 201 9.43 -20.01 4.80
CA ASP A 201 10.01 -20.43 3.51
C ASP A 201 10.93 -19.36 2.91
N GLY A 202 10.85 -18.11 3.40
CA GLY A 202 11.68 -17.01 2.96
C GLY A 202 11.27 -16.42 1.60
N TYR A 203 12.20 -15.70 0.97
CA TYR A 203 11.99 -15.06 -0.32
C TYR A 203 12.19 -16.05 -1.48
N GLN A 204 11.20 -16.14 -2.37
CA GLN A 204 11.29 -16.88 -3.62
C GLN A 204 11.30 -15.88 -4.79
N PHE A 205 12.23 -16.03 -5.72
CA PHE A 205 12.36 -15.10 -6.87
C PHE A 205 11.11 -15.09 -7.75
N GLU A 206 10.43 -16.22 -7.85
CA GLU A 206 9.20 -16.40 -8.64
C GLU A 206 8.07 -15.44 -8.21
N ASP A 207 8.08 -15.01 -6.96
CA ASP A 207 7.13 -14.06 -6.38
C ASP A 207 7.19 -12.67 -7.04
N THR A 208 8.30 -12.34 -7.71
CA THR A 208 8.50 -11.02 -8.36
C THR A 208 7.86 -10.92 -9.75
N PHE A 209 7.44 -12.05 -10.34
CA PHE A 209 6.85 -12.06 -11.68
C PHE A 209 5.38 -11.69 -11.70
N PHE A 210 4.70 -11.66 -10.55
CA PHE A 210 3.29 -11.32 -10.46
C PHE A 210 3.08 -9.80 -10.55
N ASN A 211 2.82 -9.31 -11.77
CA ASN A 211 2.24 -7.99 -12.00
C ASN A 211 1.00 -8.17 -12.87
N ASP A 212 -0.17 -8.31 -12.25
CA ASP A 212 -1.38 -7.90 -12.95
C ASP A 212 -1.51 -6.40 -12.70
N LEU A 213 -0.97 -5.61 -13.64
CA LEU A 213 -1.24 -4.19 -13.74
C LEU A 213 -2.68 -4.02 -14.20
N ASP A 214 -3.63 -4.12 -13.28
CA ASP A 214 -4.93 -3.47 -13.49
C ASP A 214 -4.71 -1.98 -13.21
N ASP A 215 -4.42 -1.21 -14.27
CA ASP A 215 -4.45 0.25 -14.20
C ASP A 215 -5.86 0.69 -13.77
N ILE A 216 -6.00 1.09 -12.51
CA ILE A 216 -7.22 1.73 -12.03
C ILE A 216 -7.16 3.18 -12.50
N GLN A 217 -7.84 3.48 -13.62
CA GLN A 217 -8.26 4.85 -13.92
C GLN A 217 -9.29 5.24 -12.87
N ASN A 218 -8.91 6.11 -11.92
CA ASN A 218 -9.86 6.66 -10.95
C ASN A 218 -9.92 8.19 -11.00
N TYR A 219 -11.13 8.67 -11.26
CA TYR A 219 -11.56 10.06 -11.18
C TYR A 219 -11.84 10.40 -9.70
N GLY A 220 -10.82 10.83 -8.97
CA GLY A 220 -10.98 11.19 -7.55
C GLY A 220 -10.06 12.33 -7.13
N ASN A 221 -10.61 13.53 -6.99
CA ASN A 221 -9.93 14.65 -6.31
C ASN A 221 -9.97 14.43 -4.79
N ALA A 222 -9.17 13.49 -4.28
CA ALA A 222 -8.91 13.40 -2.85
C ALA A 222 -8.20 14.68 -2.40
N GLY A 223 -8.76 15.35 -1.39
CA GLY A 223 -8.26 16.62 -0.86
C GLY A 223 -6.77 16.55 -0.51
N VAL A 224 -6.04 17.58 -0.93
CA VAL A 224 -4.60 17.69 -0.74
C VAL A 224 -4.33 18.54 0.50
N ARG A 225 -3.63 17.98 1.50
CA ARG A 225 -3.08 18.78 2.61
C ARG A 225 -1.73 19.35 2.21
N HIS A 226 -1.46 20.60 2.59
CA HIS A 226 -0.24 21.32 2.17
C HIS A 226 1.04 20.57 2.59
N GLU A 227 1.10 20.08 3.84
CA GLU A 227 2.24 19.32 4.36
C GLU A 227 2.56 18.06 3.53
N GLY A 228 1.53 17.37 3.01
CA GLY A 228 1.74 16.19 2.17
C GLY A 228 2.40 16.52 0.83
N VAL A 229 2.12 17.71 0.29
CA VAL A 229 2.76 18.21 -0.94
C VAL A 229 4.23 18.50 -0.67
N ASP A 230 4.53 19.19 0.43
CA ASP A 230 5.90 19.56 0.78
C ASP A 230 6.79 18.34 0.99
N VAL A 231 6.28 17.31 1.69
CA VAL A 231 7.00 16.04 1.86
C VAL A 231 7.20 15.36 0.52
N ARG A 232 6.17 15.25 -0.33
CA ARG A 232 6.29 14.63 -1.66
C ARG A 232 7.33 15.35 -2.52
N ASP A 233 7.26 16.67 -2.56
CA ASP A 233 8.16 17.50 -3.36
C ASP A 233 9.60 17.43 -2.84
N TYR A 234 9.79 17.32 -1.52
CA TYR A 234 11.11 17.05 -0.94
C TYR A 234 11.66 15.70 -1.43
N PHE A 235 10.88 14.62 -1.34
CA PHE A 235 11.31 13.30 -1.83
C PHE A 235 11.61 13.33 -3.34
N ALA A 236 10.80 14.04 -4.12
CA ALA A 236 11.02 14.21 -5.56
C ALA A 236 12.34 14.95 -5.84
N ASN A 237 12.62 16.03 -5.11
CA ASN A 237 13.89 16.76 -5.19
C ASN A 237 15.07 15.90 -4.73
N TYR A 238 14.89 15.07 -3.69
CA TYR A 238 15.91 14.15 -3.21
C TYR A 238 16.31 13.13 -4.28
N PHE A 239 15.35 12.52 -4.97
CA PHE A 239 15.62 11.50 -5.99
C PHE A 239 16.36 12.03 -7.22
N VAL A 240 16.23 13.31 -7.56
CA VAL A 240 17.01 13.92 -8.65
C VAL A 240 18.39 14.43 -8.22
N ASN A 241 18.67 14.46 -6.91
CA ASN A 241 19.91 14.96 -6.33
C ASN A 241 20.61 13.87 -5.49
N ALA A 242 20.67 14.05 -4.17
CA ALA A 242 21.43 13.21 -3.22
C ALA A 242 21.00 11.72 -3.20
N GLY A 243 19.78 11.44 -3.63
CA GLY A 243 19.19 10.10 -3.75
C GLY A 243 19.18 9.53 -5.17
N SER A 244 19.85 10.19 -6.12
CA SER A 244 19.88 9.79 -7.52
C SER A 244 20.52 8.42 -7.71
N VAL A 245 19.94 7.62 -8.60
CA VAL A 245 20.48 6.31 -8.99
C VAL A 245 20.52 6.17 -10.52
N PRO A 246 21.43 5.35 -11.08
CA PRO A 246 21.62 5.29 -12.54
C PRO A 246 20.42 4.80 -13.34
N PHE A 247 19.52 4.01 -12.75
CA PHE A 247 18.43 3.35 -13.47
C PHE A 247 17.10 4.11 -13.47
N GLN A 248 17.02 5.30 -12.87
CA GLN A 248 15.75 6.01 -12.63
C GLN A 248 15.24 6.85 -13.81
N TYR A 249 16.04 7.01 -14.86
CA TYR A 249 15.71 7.77 -16.07
C TYR A 249 15.00 6.92 -17.14
N ARG A 250 14.24 5.91 -16.71
CA ARG A 250 13.55 4.95 -17.59
C ARG A 250 12.09 5.31 -17.80
#